data_AF-A0AAI9XCH4-F1
#
_entry.id   AF-A0AAI9XCH4-F1
#
_cell.length_a   1.000
_cell.length_b   1.000
_cell.length_c   1.000
_cell.angle_alpha   90.00
_cell.angle_beta   90.00
_cell.angle_gamma   90.00
#
_symmetry.space_group_name_H-M   'P 1'
#
loop_
_entity.id
_entity.type
_entity.pdbx_description
1 polymer ?
#
loop_
_entity_poly.entity_id
_entity_poly.type
_entity_poly.pdbx_seq_one_letter_code
_entity_poly.pdbx_strand_id
1 'polypeptide(L)'
;MMVGTVAKICSSYPPGHTAQNLLIEFFRALKALPRHNVPNLSYKDDSDEPTFDVKLKLWSFGTPSVECLVQKFQREAEGLAYPFSEVETPGSEAQLRWRNLQSFISRLTALELIDCSVASALPYILPSHHAYPNLEQRRTSGPQRIAGDLIAAAQWLDSDAARQWVFSQCKNVGEGDGSRQIWSVDTWNQLKSQMSFISSDRRFEQQTRDLAQSLREKMEAED
;
A
#
# COMPACT_ATOMS: atom_id res chain seq x y z
N MET A 1 -11.49 -16.08 -2.79
CA MET A 1 -11.05 -16.63 -4.08
C MET A 1 -10.82 -15.53 -5.12
N MET A 2 -11.76 -14.60 -5.35
CA MET A 2 -11.61 -13.51 -6.34
C MET A 2 -10.54 -12.46 -6.02
N VAL A 3 -10.56 -11.84 -4.83
CA VAL A 3 -9.67 -10.71 -4.50
C VAL A 3 -8.19 -11.12 -4.47
N GLY A 4 -7.87 -12.35 -4.07
CA GLY A 4 -6.50 -12.86 -4.16
C GLY A 4 -5.99 -12.96 -5.62
N THR A 5 -6.86 -13.36 -6.54
CA THR A 5 -6.54 -13.35 -7.98
C THR A 5 -6.34 -11.93 -8.49
N VAL A 6 -7.19 -10.98 -8.06
CA VAL A 6 -7.04 -9.57 -8.42
C VAL A 6 -5.72 -8.98 -7.91
N ALA A 7 -5.34 -9.28 -6.67
CA ALA A 7 -4.08 -8.83 -6.08
C ALA A 7 -2.86 -9.32 -6.92
N LYS A 8 -2.89 -10.57 -7.40
CA LYS A 8 -1.86 -11.08 -8.31
C LYS A 8 -1.86 -10.38 -9.67
N ILE A 9 -3.03 -10.33 -10.32
CA ILE A 9 -3.17 -9.82 -11.69
C ILE A 9 -2.80 -8.33 -11.77
N CYS A 10 -3.20 -7.52 -10.78
CA CYS A 10 -2.96 -6.08 -10.82
C CYS A 10 -1.45 -5.74 -10.82
N SER A 11 -0.63 -6.57 -10.18
CA SER A 11 0.83 -6.43 -10.16
C SER A 11 1.48 -6.68 -11.53
N SER A 12 0.83 -7.42 -12.44
CA SER A 12 1.36 -7.74 -13.77
C SER A 12 1.21 -6.60 -14.78
N TYR A 13 0.42 -5.57 -14.47
CA TYR A 13 0.15 -4.45 -15.38
C TYR A 13 0.73 -3.14 -14.84
N PRO A 14 1.33 -2.28 -15.69
CA PRO A 14 1.93 -1.04 -15.23
C PRO A 14 0.89 -0.02 -14.72
N PRO A 15 1.32 0.98 -13.92
CA PRO A 15 0.51 2.12 -13.54
C PRO A 15 -0.24 2.72 -14.73
N GLY A 16 -1.54 2.98 -14.57
CA GLY A 16 -2.39 3.58 -15.61
C GLY A 16 -2.86 2.64 -16.71
N HIS A 17 -2.40 1.38 -16.75
CA HIS A 17 -2.84 0.41 -17.75
C HIS A 17 -4.35 0.13 -17.68
N THR A 18 -4.99 -0.07 -18.83
CA THR A 18 -6.44 -0.30 -18.95
C THR A 18 -6.94 -1.45 -18.07
N ALA A 19 -6.17 -2.52 -17.94
CA ALA A 19 -6.52 -3.65 -17.07
C ALA A 19 -6.68 -3.23 -15.59
N GLN A 20 -5.79 -2.37 -15.06
CA GLN A 20 -5.93 -1.85 -13.69
C GLN A 20 -7.19 -0.97 -13.57
N ASN A 21 -7.47 -0.15 -14.59
CA ASN A 21 -8.65 0.71 -14.60
C ASN A 21 -9.95 -0.11 -14.56
N LEU A 22 -10.04 -1.16 -15.40
CA LEU A 22 -11.20 -2.06 -15.42
C LEU A 22 -11.41 -2.78 -14.08
N LEU A 23 -10.32 -3.20 -13.41
CA LEU A 23 -10.41 -3.81 -12.08
C LEU A 23 -10.90 -2.82 -11.02
N ILE A 24 -10.50 -1.55 -11.08
CA ILE A 24 -11.01 -0.50 -10.19
C ILE A 24 -12.50 -0.23 -10.46
N GLU A 25 -12.89 -0.10 -11.73
CA GLU A 25 -14.30 0.07 -12.11
C GLU A 25 -15.16 -1.11 -11.66
N PHE A 26 -14.62 -2.33 -11.73
CA PHE A 26 -15.28 -3.50 -11.19
C PHE A 26 -15.54 -3.38 -9.69
N PHE A 27 -14.55 -2.95 -8.88
CA PHE A 27 -14.77 -2.69 -7.45
C PHE A 27 -15.75 -1.55 -7.18
N ARG A 28 -15.73 -0.48 -7.98
CA ARG A 28 -16.72 0.61 -7.89
C ARG A 28 -18.13 0.10 -8.15
N ALA A 29 -18.31 -0.70 -9.21
CA ALA A 29 -19.59 -1.30 -9.53
C ALA A 29 -20.08 -2.20 -8.39
N LEU A 30 -19.20 -3.02 -7.80
CA LEU A 30 -19.56 -3.84 -6.65
C LEU A 30 -19.94 -3.01 -5.42
N LYS A 31 -19.23 -1.90 -5.13
CA LYS A 31 -19.58 -0.97 -4.03
C LYS A 31 -20.94 -0.30 -4.25
N ALA A 32 -21.30 -0.04 -5.51
CA ALA A 32 -22.56 0.60 -5.89
C ALA A 32 -23.77 -0.34 -5.90
N LEU A 33 -23.55 -1.67 -5.87
CA LEU A 33 -24.66 -2.62 -5.76
C LEU A 33 -25.45 -2.40 -4.46
N PRO A 34 -26.78 -2.61 -4.47
CA PRO A 34 -27.57 -2.56 -3.25
C PRO A 34 -26.97 -3.48 -2.18
N ARG A 35 -27.04 -3.08 -0.92
CA ARG A 35 -26.55 -3.90 0.18
C ARG A 35 -27.43 -5.14 0.30
N HIS A 36 -26.84 -6.31 0.13
CA HIS A 36 -27.53 -7.59 0.26
C HIS A 36 -27.09 -8.28 1.55
N ASN A 37 -28.05 -8.67 2.38
CA ASN A 37 -27.80 -9.46 3.58
C ASN A 37 -28.18 -10.91 3.26
N VAL A 38 -27.22 -11.82 3.36
CA VAL A 38 -27.45 -13.26 3.21
C VAL A 38 -27.32 -13.95 4.57
N PRO A 39 -28.07 -15.04 4.83
CA PRO A 39 -27.87 -15.82 6.03
C PRO A 39 -26.43 -16.37 6.07
N ASN A 40 -25.77 -16.21 7.21
CA ASN A 40 -24.43 -16.72 7.47
C ASN A 40 -24.53 -17.98 8.32
N LEU A 41 -23.83 -19.03 7.92
CA LEU A 41 -23.72 -20.24 8.72
C LEU A 41 -22.92 -19.92 9.98
N SER A 42 -23.54 -20.05 11.15
CA SER A 42 -22.89 -19.93 12.45
C SER A 42 -23.26 -21.08 13.35
N TYR A 43 -22.31 -21.50 14.18
CA TYR A 43 -22.54 -22.44 15.27
C TYR A 43 -22.68 -21.62 16.56
N LYS A 44 -23.72 -21.89 17.34
CA LYS A 44 -23.79 -21.35 18.71
C LYS A 44 -22.82 -22.16 19.57
N ASP A 45 -22.11 -21.50 20.48
CA ASP A 45 -21.22 -22.21 21.41
C ASP A 45 -22.02 -23.33 22.11
N ASP A 46 -21.44 -24.52 22.11
CA ASP A 46 -22.01 -25.78 22.63
C ASP A 46 -23.11 -26.48 21.81
N SER A 47 -23.36 -26.07 20.56
CA SER A 47 -24.34 -26.72 19.66
C SER A 47 -23.74 -27.15 18.32
N ASP A 48 -23.89 -28.43 17.97
CA ASP A 48 -23.59 -28.96 16.63
C ASP A 48 -24.64 -28.58 15.57
N GLU A 49 -25.76 -27.97 15.97
CA GLU A 49 -26.79 -27.53 15.04
C GLU A 49 -26.41 -26.20 14.35
N PRO A 50 -26.44 -26.15 13.01
CA PRO A 50 -26.15 -24.94 12.26
C PRO A 50 -27.28 -23.93 12.42
N THR A 51 -26.92 -22.68 12.75
CA THR A 51 -27.85 -21.55 12.81
C THR A 51 -27.57 -20.55 11.69
N PHE A 52 -28.61 -19.85 11.27
CA PHE A 52 -28.55 -18.84 10.19
C PHE A 52 -29.02 -17.46 10.68
N ASP A 53 -29.01 -17.26 12.01
CA ASP A 53 -29.50 -16.05 12.68
C ASP A 53 -28.59 -14.85 12.37
N VAL A 54 -27.30 -15.10 12.14
CA VAL A 54 -26.32 -14.08 11.74
C VAL A 54 -26.48 -13.79 10.25
N LYS A 55 -26.61 -12.51 9.89
CA LYS A 55 -26.62 -12.07 8.49
C LYS A 55 -25.25 -11.56 8.08
N LEU A 56 -24.70 -12.09 6.98
CA LEU A 56 -23.52 -11.56 6.33
C LEU A 56 -23.95 -10.50 5.31
N LYS A 57 -23.36 -9.31 5.41
CA LYS A 57 -23.54 -8.25 4.41
C LYS A 57 -22.57 -8.52 3.26
N LEU A 58 -23.11 -8.80 2.08
CA LEU A 58 -22.31 -8.93 0.86
C LEU A 58 -21.85 -7.56 0.38
N TRP A 59 -20.68 -7.54 -0.26
CA TRP A 59 -20.13 -6.36 -0.94
C TRP A 59 -19.99 -5.12 -0.06
N SER A 60 -19.66 -5.31 1.22
CA SER A 60 -19.41 -4.22 2.16
C SER A 60 -18.08 -3.52 1.87
N PHE A 61 -17.88 -2.99 0.66
CA PHE A 61 -16.72 -2.17 0.30
C PHE A 61 -16.74 -0.82 1.04
N GLY A 62 -15.56 -0.29 1.33
CA GLY A 62 -15.34 0.84 2.24
C GLY A 62 -14.67 0.43 3.55
N THR A 63 -14.14 1.41 4.27
CA THR A 63 -13.56 1.26 5.61
C THR A 63 -14.63 1.35 6.69
N PRO A 64 -14.60 0.53 7.76
CA PRO A 64 -13.64 -0.55 8.07
C PRO A 64 -14.06 -1.94 7.56
N SER A 65 -15.07 -2.06 6.69
CA SER A 65 -15.82 -3.30 6.47
C SER A 65 -15.19 -4.37 5.55
N VAL A 66 -13.90 -4.27 5.21
CA VAL A 66 -13.20 -5.18 4.25
C VAL A 66 -11.83 -5.70 4.69
N GLU A 67 -11.52 -5.74 5.99
CA GLU A 67 -10.21 -6.17 6.49
C GLU A 67 -9.74 -7.54 5.93
N CYS A 68 -10.64 -8.51 5.76
CA CYS A 68 -10.29 -9.82 5.20
C CYS A 68 -9.85 -9.76 3.72
N LEU A 69 -10.26 -8.73 2.98
CA LEU A 69 -9.84 -8.49 1.60
C LEU A 69 -8.44 -7.86 1.57
N VAL A 70 -8.17 -6.93 2.50
CA VAL A 70 -6.88 -6.25 2.65
C VAL A 70 -5.76 -7.27 2.86
N GLN A 71 -5.97 -8.30 3.67
CA GLN A 71 -5.00 -9.37 3.91
C GLN A 71 -4.53 -10.07 2.62
N LYS A 72 -5.35 -10.09 1.56
CA LYS A 72 -4.95 -10.67 0.27
C LYS A 72 -3.96 -9.79 -0.47
N PHE A 73 -4.14 -8.47 -0.42
CA PHE A 73 -3.17 -7.53 -0.98
C PHE A 73 -1.89 -7.48 -0.15
N GLN A 74 -2.02 -7.50 1.19
CA GLN A 74 -0.87 -7.55 2.09
C GLN A 74 0.02 -8.77 1.82
N ARG A 75 -0.57 -9.97 1.67
CA ARG A 75 0.20 -11.18 1.37
C ARG A 75 0.96 -11.07 0.05
N GLU A 76 0.34 -10.53 -1.00
CA GLU A 76 1.03 -10.32 -2.28
C GLU A 76 2.13 -9.26 -2.16
N ALA A 77 1.90 -8.21 -1.38
CA ALA A 77 2.89 -7.18 -1.09
C ALA A 77 4.13 -7.74 -0.38
N GLU A 78 3.92 -8.49 0.70
CA GLU A 78 4.98 -9.18 1.45
C GLU A 78 5.75 -10.16 0.56
N GLY A 79 5.06 -10.89 -0.33
CA GLY A 79 5.68 -11.81 -1.29
C GLY A 79 6.57 -11.12 -2.33
N LEU A 80 6.27 -9.87 -2.70
CA LEU A 80 7.08 -9.08 -3.64
C LEU A 80 8.21 -8.33 -2.94
N ALA A 81 7.98 -7.86 -1.71
CA ALA A 81 8.86 -6.93 -1.00
C ALA A 81 9.63 -7.56 0.18
N TYR A 82 9.68 -8.87 0.32
CA TYR A 82 10.49 -9.48 1.38
C TYR A 82 11.99 -9.14 1.24
N PRO A 83 12.79 -9.19 2.32
CA PRO A 83 14.16 -8.64 2.34
C PRO A 83 15.15 -9.25 1.34
N PHE A 84 14.88 -10.46 0.85
CA PHE A 84 15.72 -11.16 -0.14
C PHE A 84 15.06 -11.24 -1.52
N SER A 85 14.07 -10.38 -1.80
CA SER A 85 13.50 -10.24 -3.14
C SER A 85 14.38 -9.38 -4.04
N GLU A 86 14.18 -9.51 -5.36
CA GLU A 86 14.93 -8.77 -6.37
C GLU A 86 14.48 -7.30 -6.55
N VAL A 87 13.75 -6.72 -5.59
CA VAL A 87 13.30 -5.31 -5.66
C VAL A 87 14.47 -4.32 -5.84
N GLU A 88 15.65 -4.68 -5.32
CA GLU A 88 16.86 -3.90 -5.48
C GLU A 88 17.47 -3.96 -6.89
N THR A 89 17.10 -4.95 -7.72
CA THR A 89 17.59 -5.07 -9.09
C THR A 89 16.72 -4.23 -10.02
N PRO A 90 17.24 -3.14 -10.63
CA PRO A 90 16.45 -2.30 -11.53
C PRO A 90 15.86 -3.10 -12.69
N GLY A 91 14.55 -2.96 -12.91
CA GLY A 91 13.84 -3.65 -14.00
C GLY A 91 13.54 -5.13 -13.75
N SER A 92 13.88 -5.69 -12.58
CA SER A 92 13.48 -7.05 -12.23
C SER A 92 11.96 -7.21 -12.19
N GLU A 93 11.47 -8.44 -12.35
CA GLU A 93 10.04 -8.71 -12.22
C GLU A 93 9.52 -8.28 -10.84
N ALA A 94 10.27 -8.56 -9.77
CA ALA A 94 9.88 -8.19 -8.42
C ALA A 94 9.73 -6.67 -8.25
N GLN A 95 10.69 -5.88 -8.74
CA GLN A 95 10.62 -4.41 -8.66
C GLN A 95 9.44 -3.86 -9.47
N LEU A 96 9.26 -4.34 -10.71
CA LEU A 96 8.17 -3.90 -11.57
C LEU A 96 6.81 -4.24 -10.97
N ARG A 97 6.63 -5.47 -10.51
CA ARG A 97 5.38 -5.93 -9.90
C ARG A 97 5.10 -5.24 -8.58
N TRP A 98 6.14 -4.93 -7.81
CA TRP A 98 6.01 -4.15 -6.57
C TRP A 98 5.44 -2.76 -6.84
N ARG A 99 6.05 -2.00 -7.75
CA ARG A 99 5.53 -0.69 -8.20
C ARG A 99 4.10 -0.79 -8.73
N ASN A 100 3.83 -1.77 -9.58
CA ASN A 100 2.52 -1.95 -10.22
C ASN A 100 1.42 -2.23 -9.18
N LEU A 101 1.72 -3.10 -8.20
CA LEU A 101 0.82 -3.37 -7.08
C LEU A 101 0.53 -2.10 -6.29
N GLN A 102 1.58 -1.35 -5.89
CA GLN A 102 1.45 -0.10 -5.13
C GLN A 102 0.55 0.92 -5.84
N SER A 103 0.70 1.06 -7.16
CA SER A 103 -0.16 1.92 -7.99
C SER A 103 -1.64 1.53 -7.94
N PHE A 104 -1.92 0.23 -7.96
CA PHE A 104 -3.30 -0.25 -7.89
C PHE A 104 -3.89 -0.04 -6.49
N ILE A 105 -3.16 -0.42 -5.45
CA ILE A 105 -3.68 -0.38 -4.08
C ILE A 105 -3.77 1.04 -3.52
N SER A 106 -2.90 1.97 -3.93
CA SER A 106 -3.01 3.38 -3.54
C SER A 106 -4.30 3.99 -4.09
N ARG A 107 -4.67 3.65 -5.33
CA ARG A 107 -5.94 4.07 -5.95
C ARG A 107 -7.15 3.43 -5.29
N LEU A 108 -7.11 2.14 -4.96
CA LEU A 108 -8.20 1.48 -4.21
C LEU A 108 -8.46 2.18 -2.87
N THR A 109 -7.36 2.55 -2.19
CA THR A 109 -7.39 3.19 -0.87
C THR A 109 -7.92 4.62 -0.97
N ALA A 110 -7.37 5.43 -1.88
CA ALA A 110 -7.80 6.82 -2.10
C ALA A 110 -9.26 6.94 -2.57
N LEU A 111 -9.79 5.90 -3.25
CA LEU A 111 -11.19 5.83 -3.68
C LEU A 111 -12.11 5.21 -2.61
N GLU A 112 -11.58 4.91 -1.42
CA GLU A 112 -12.30 4.29 -0.31
C GLU A 112 -13.02 3.00 -0.72
N LEU A 113 -12.40 2.22 -1.60
CA LEU A 113 -12.93 0.92 -2.03
C LEU A 113 -12.47 -0.16 -1.07
N ILE A 114 -11.16 -0.20 -0.84
CA ILE A 114 -10.47 -1.09 0.09
C ILE A 114 -9.28 -0.31 0.64
N ASP A 115 -9.20 -0.15 1.96
CA ASP A 115 -8.03 0.47 2.60
C ASP A 115 -6.88 -0.52 2.67
N CYS A 116 -5.97 -0.39 1.72
CA CYS A 116 -4.79 -1.23 1.59
C CYS A 116 -3.54 -0.58 2.21
N SER A 117 -3.72 0.39 3.11
CA SER A 117 -2.61 1.17 3.68
C SER A 117 -1.58 0.32 4.42
N VAL A 118 -2.01 -0.77 5.07
CA VAL A 118 -1.12 -1.76 5.71
C VAL A 118 -0.19 -2.48 4.73
N ALA A 119 -0.50 -2.47 3.43
CA ALA A 119 0.31 -3.05 2.36
C ALA A 119 1.14 -2.00 1.59
N SER A 120 1.19 -0.75 2.10
CA SER A 120 1.93 0.35 1.48
C SER A 120 3.45 0.10 1.48
N ALA A 121 4.13 0.61 0.45
CA ALA A 121 5.58 0.65 0.36
C ALA A 121 6.21 1.80 1.16
N LEU A 122 5.43 2.78 1.66
CA LEU A 122 5.97 3.93 2.40
C LEU A 122 6.80 3.55 3.64
N PRO A 123 6.45 2.54 4.44
CA PRO A 123 7.29 2.11 5.55
C PRO A 123 8.66 1.57 5.10
N TYR A 124 8.75 0.94 3.93
CA TYR A 124 9.98 0.26 3.49
C TYR A 124 11.14 1.22 3.21
N ILE A 125 10.84 2.49 2.94
CA ILE A 125 11.87 3.52 2.76
C ILE A 125 12.29 4.19 4.06
N LEU A 126 11.65 3.88 5.20
CA LEU A 126 11.96 4.52 6.49
C LEU A 126 13.00 3.73 7.29
N PRO A 127 14.01 4.39 7.90
CA PRO A 127 15.03 3.71 8.72
C PRO A 127 14.50 2.92 9.91
N SER A 128 13.30 3.23 10.41
CA SER A 128 12.64 2.54 11.53
C SER A 128 12.02 1.20 11.13
N HIS A 129 11.86 0.92 9.83
CA HIS A 129 11.25 -0.31 9.37
C HIS A 129 12.24 -1.49 9.39
N HIS A 130 11.78 -2.65 9.84
CA HIS A 130 12.64 -3.85 10.00
C HIS A 130 13.30 -4.34 8.69
N ALA A 131 12.69 -4.04 7.54
CA ALA A 131 13.24 -4.38 6.22
C ALA A 131 14.17 -3.31 5.63
N TYR A 132 14.36 -2.18 6.32
CA TYR A 132 15.25 -1.12 5.85
C TYR A 132 16.71 -1.61 5.82
N PRO A 133 17.45 -1.44 4.71
CA PRO A 133 18.79 -1.97 4.60
C PRO A 133 19.79 -1.20 5.47
N ASN A 134 20.68 -1.91 6.14
CA ASN A 134 21.84 -1.30 6.77
C ASN A 134 22.81 -0.79 5.68
N LEU A 135 22.87 0.53 5.48
CA LEU A 135 23.66 1.15 4.41
C LEU A 135 25.18 1.09 4.64
N GLU A 136 25.63 0.84 5.87
CA GLU A 136 27.06 0.63 6.16
C GLU A 136 27.52 -0.77 5.76
N GLN A 137 26.67 -1.77 5.96
CA GLN A 137 26.93 -3.16 5.58
C GLN A 137 26.64 -3.41 4.09
N ARG A 138 25.60 -2.78 3.55
CA ARG A 138 25.14 -2.92 2.16
C ARG A 138 25.35 -1.63 1.37
N ARG A 139 26.61 -1.24 1.20
CA ARG A 139 26.97 0.06 0.58
C ARG A 139 26.47 0.25 -0.85
N THR A 140 26.35 -0.83 -1.62
CA THR A 140 25.87 -0.80 -3.01
C THR A 140 24.42 -1.27 -3.13
N SER A 141 24.11 -2.46 -2.59
CA SER A 141 22.78 -3.04 -2.70
C SER A 141 21.73 -2.37 -1.81
N GLY A 142 22.13 -1.75 -0.70
CA GLY A 142 21.23 -1.01 0.19
C GLY A 142 20.58 0.21 -0.47
N PRO A 143 21.37 1.14 -1.07
CA PRO A 143 20.81 2.25 -1.84
C PRO A 143 19.92 1.79 -3.00
N GLN A 144 20.30 0.70 -3.69
CA GLN A 144 19.49 0.12 -4.77
C GLN A 144 18.15 -0.43 -4.26
N ARG A 145 18.16 -1.08 -3.07
CA ARG A 145 16.93 -1.54 -2.42
C ARG A 145 15.99 -0.38 -2.09
N ILE A 146 16.52 0.66 -1.45
CA ILE A 146 15.74 1.87 -1.14
C ILE A 146 15.21 2.53 -2.41
N ALA A 147 15.99 2.57 -3.50
CA ALA A 147 15.54 3.10 -4.78
C ALA A 147 14.35 2.31 -5.36
N GLY A 148 14.40 0.98 -5.32
CA GLY A 148 13.29 0.12 -5.73
C GLY A 148 12.03 0.34 -4.89
N ASP A 149 12.19 0.42 -3.57
CA ASP A 149 11.09 0.71 -2.64
C ASP A 149 10.55 2.14 -2.81
N LEU A 150 11.41 3.13 -3.13
CA LEU A 150 11.00 4.51 -3.42
C LEU A 150 10.12 4.59 -4.67
N ILE A 151 10.46 3.89 -5.75
CA ILE A 151 9.65 3.85 -6.98
C ILE A 151 8.24 3.32 -6.67
N ALA A 152 8.13 2.34 -5.78
CA ALA A 152 6.87 1.77 -5.35
C ALA A 152 6.12 2.71 -4.40
N ALA A 153 6.82 3.31 -3.43
CA ALA A 153 6.28 4.29 -2.47
C ALA A 153 5.79 5.57 -3.17
N ALA A 154 6.43 5.99 -4.26
CA ALA A 154 6.02 7.12 -5.08
C ALA A 154 4.57 7.01 -5.53
N GLN A 155 4.05 5.79 -5.73
CA GLN A 155 2.65 5.58 -6.13
C GLN A 155 1.61 6.04 -5.10
N TRP A 156 2.04 6.31 -3.86
CA TRP A 156 1.21 6.87 -2.79
C TRP A 156 1.33 8.38 -2.63
N LEU A 157 2.37 8.99 -3.21
CA LEU A 157 2.71 10.40 -3.00
C LEU A 157 2.64 11.24 -4.29
N ASP A 158 2.78 10.60 -5.45
CA ASP A 158 2.86 11.28 -6.73
C ASP A 158 1.51 11.85 -7.18
N SER A 159 0.44 11.07 -7.00
CA SER A 159 -0.95 11.43 -7.28
C SER A 159 -1.55 12.25 -6.14
N ASP A 160 -2.21 13.36 -6.46
CA ASP A 160 -2.85 14.25 -5.49
C ASP A 160 -3.85 13.49 -4.59
N ALA A 161 -4.71 12.66 -5.18
CA ALA A 161 -5.71 11.92 -4.43
C ALA A 161 -5.09 10.95 -3.40
N ALA A 162 -4.01 10.25 -3.79
CA ALA A 162 -3.32 9.33 -2.88
C ALA A 162 -2.54 10.09 -1.80
N ARG A 163 -1.85 11.17 -2.19
CA ARG A 163 -1.07 12.00 -1.28
C ARG A 163 -1.93 12.68 -0.22
N GLN A 164 -3.05 13.28 -0.64
CA GLN A 164 -4.03 13.88 0.27
C GLN A 164 -4.61 12.85 1.24
N TRP A 165 -4.87 11.62 0.76
CA TRP A 165 -5.33 10.54 1.62
C TRP A 165 -4.28 10.21 2.70
N VAL A 166 -3.02 10.02 2.30
CA VAL A 166 -1.91 9.72 3.24
C VAL A 166 -1.76 10.84 4.26
N PHE A 167 -1.71 12.09 3.81
CA PHE A 167 -1.59 13.25 4.68
C PHE A 167 -2.74 13.36 5.68
N SER A 168 -3.97 13.14 5.20
CA SER A 168 -5.17 13.11 6.04
C SER A 168 -5.10 12.02 7.10
N GLN A 169 -4.61 10.82 6.76
CA GLN A 169 -4.40 9.77 7.77
C GLN A 169 -3.35 10.20 8.81
N CYS A 170 -2.23 10.77 8.39
CA CYS A 170 -1.19 11.24 9.30
C CYS A 170 -1.67 12.35 10.24
N LYS A 171 -2.60 13.22 9.81
CA LYS A 171 -3.21 14.27 10.64
C LYS A 171 -4.29 13.75 11.60
N ASN A 172 -5.06 12.74 11.20
CA ASN A 172 -6.26 12.31 11.92
C ASN A 172 -6.02 11.20 12.97
N VAL A 173 -4.89 10.49 12.91
CA VAL A 173 -4.56 9.46 13.92
C VAL A 173 -4.05 10.15 15.19
N GLY A 174 -4.89 10.17 16.23
CA GLY A 174 -4.50 10.62 17.56
C GLY A 174 -3.52 9.66 18.23
N GLU A 175 -2.67 10.19 19.12
CA GLU A 175 -1.76 9.41 19.98
C GLU A 175 -2.55 8.31 20.71
N GLY A 176 -2.36 7.03 20.34
CA GLY A 176 -2.88 5.90 21.12
C GLY A 176 -3.51 4.72 20.38
N ASP A 177 -3.80 4.79 19.07
CA ASP A 177 -4.23 3.61 18.31
C ASP A 177 -3.02 2.79 17.86
N GLY A 178 -2.62 1.84 18.71
CA GLY A 178 -1.47 0.94 18.49
C GLY A 178 -1.52 0.11 17.21
N SER A 179 -2.64 0.08 16.48
CA SER A 179 -2.77 -0.64 15.21
C SER A 179 -2.40 0.19 13.96
N ARG A 180 -2.34 1.53 14.07
CA ARG A 180 -2.12 2.46 12.94
C ARG A 180 -0.89 3.35 13.11
N GLN A 181 0.12 2.91 13.87
CA GLN A 181 1.35 3.65 14.16
C GLN A 181 2.12 4.14 12.92
N ILE A 182 1.87 3.56 11.74
CA ILE A 182 2.47 3.99 10.47
C ILE A 182 2.01 5.41 10.09
N TRP A 183 0.77 5.78 10.40
CA TRP A 183 0.18 7.04 9.97
C TRP A 183 0.20 8.02 11.14
N SER A 184 1.20 8.90 11.15
CA SER A 184 1.33 9.96 12.16
C SER A 184 2.01 11.17 11.54
N VAL A 185 1.86 12.34 12.17
CA VAL A 185 2.59 13.55 11.78
C VAL A 185 4.11 13.32 11.85
N ASP A 186 4.58 12.54 12.82
CA ASP A 186 5.99 12.17 12.92
C ASP A 186 6.45 11.33 11.74
N THR A 187 5.66 10.33 11.33
CA THR A 187 5.97 9.52 10.13
C THR A 187 5.96 10.39 8.87
N TRP A 188 5.03 11.34 8.74
CA TRP A 188 5.01 12.30 7.62
C TRP A 188 6.31 13.11 7.56
N ASN A 189 6.77 13.62 8.70
CA ASN A 189 8.03 14.36 8.78
C ASN A 189 9.27 13.47 8.55
N GLN A 190 9.24 12.22 9.00
CA GLN A 190 10.29 11.24 8.69
C GLN A 190 10.35 10.95 7.19
N LEU A 191 9.21 10.81 6.51
CA LEU A 191 9.16 10.65 5.05
C LEU A 191 9.80 11.86 4.34
N LYS A 192 9.44 13.10 4.71
CA LYS A 192 10.07 14.32 4.16
C LYS A 192 11.59 14.35 4.38
N SER A 193 12.03 13.97 5.58
CA SER A 193 13.45 13.89 5.93
C SER A 193 14.17 12.83 5.09
N GLN A 194 13.52 11.68 4.90
CA GLN A 194 14.05 10.59 4.09
C GLN A 194 14.16 10.97 2.60
N MET A 195 13.18 11.69 2.05
CA MET A 195 13.28 12.22 0.68
C MET A 195 14.44 13.21 0.54
N SER A 196 14.70 14.02 1.57
CA SER A 196 15.85 14.94 1.61
C SER A 196 17.19 14.19 1.67
N PHE A 197 17.26 13.10 2.45
CA PHE A 197 18.42 12.23 2.50
C PHE A 197 18.68 11.58 1.13
N ILE A 198 17.66 10.95 0.52
CA ILE A 198 17.81 10.27 -0.77
C ILE A 198 18.21 11.25 -1.88
N SER A 199 17.57 12.42 -1.95
CA SER A 199 17.87 13.43 -2.99
C SER A 199 19.29 14.02 -2.91
N SER A 200 19.92 14.02 -1.74
CA SER A 200 21.25 14.60 -1.53
C SER A 200 22.39 13.59 -1.58
N ASP A 201 22.14 12.33 -1.22
CA ASP A 201 23.19 11.31 -1.11
C ASP A 201 23.61 10.75 -2.50
N ARG A 202 24.91 10.88 -2.80
CA ARG A 202 25.51 10.49 -4.09
C ARG A 202 25.56 8.98 -4.33
N ARG A 203 25.27 8.15 -3.33
CA ARG A 203 25.13 6.69 -3.50
C ARG A 203 23.88 6.31 -4.31
N PHE A 204 22.91 7.22 -4.42
CA PHE A 204 21.72 7.03 -5.25
C PHE A 204 21.95 7.54 -6.67
N GLU A 205 21.39 6.84 -7.64
CA GLU A 205 21.37 7.26 -9.03
C GLU A 205 20.60 8.58 -9.21
N GLN A 206 20.96 9.37 -10.23
CA GLN A 206 20.35 10.68 -10.48
C GLN A 206 18.81 10.61 -10.55
N GLN A 207 18.26 9.62 -11.26
CA GLN A 207 16.81 9.45 -11.40
C GLN A 207 16.10 9.24 -10.05
N THR A 208 16.71 8.47 -9.15
CA THR A 208 16.20 8.24 -7.79
C THR A 208 16.23 9.54 -6.98
N ARG A 209 17.30 10.33 -7.11
CA ARG A 209 17.43 11.62 -6.42
C ARG A 209 16.42 12.65 -6.91
N ASP A 210 16.21 12.72 -8.21
CA ASP A 210 15.22 13.61 -8.84
C ASP A 210 13.79 13.23 -8.42
N LEU A 211 13.49 11.93 -8.39
CA LEU A 211 12.20 11.44 -7.89
C LEU A 211 11.99 11.83 -6.42
N ALA A 212 12.97 11.58 -5.55
CA ALA A 212 12.88 11.94 -4.14
C ALA A 212 12.67 13.45 -3.94
N GLN A 213 13.40 14.27 -4.70
CA GLN A 213 13.25 15.73 -4.65
C GLN A 213 11.85 16.17 -5.09
N SER A 214 11.33 15.65 -6.21
CA SER A 214 9.99 15.96 -6.69
C SER A 214 8.90 15.54 -5.72
N LEU A 215 9.02 14.35 -5.10
CA LEU A 215 8.08 13.91 -4.07
C LEU A 215 8.13 14.81 -2.84
N ARG A 216 9.32 15.25 -2.41
CA ARG A 216 9.44 16.18 -1.27
C ARG A 216 8.71 17.49 -1.53
N GLU A 217 8.92 18.10 -2.70
CA GLU A 217 8.26 19.35 -3.09
C GLU A 217 6.73 19.21 -3.09
N LYS A 218 6.22 18.08 -3.61
CA LYS A 218 4.79 17.77 -3.57
C LYS A 218 4.25 17.60 -2.14
N MET A 219 5.03 16.98 -1.26
CA MET A 219 4.64 16.81 0.15
C MET A 219 4.66 18.14 0.92
N GLU A 220 5.62 19.02 0.65
CA GLU A 220 5.69 20.37 1.25
C GLU A 220 4.51 21.24 0.84
N ALA A 221 3.94 21.03 -0.35
CA ALA A 221 2.76 21.76 -0.81
C ALA A 221 1.43 21.36 -0.11
N GLU A 222 1.41 20.24 0.63
CA GLU A 222 0.21 19.78 1.37
C GLU A 222 0.17 20.29 2.83
N ASP A 223 1.28 20.82 3.35
CA ASP A 223 1.40 21.29 4.74
C ASP A 223 0.47 22.50 5.02
#